data_AF-A0A9W8MQN6-F1
#
_entry.id   AF-A0A9W8MQN6-F1
#
_cell.length_a   1.000
_cell.length_b   1.000
_cell.length_c   1.000
_cell.angle_alpha   90.00
_cell.angle_beta   90.00
_cell.angle_gamma   90.00
#
_symmetry.space_group_name_H-M   'P 1'
#
loop_
_entity.id
_entity.type
_entity.pdbx_description
1 polymer ?
#
loop_
_entity_poly.entity_id
_entity_poly.type
_entity_poly.pdbx_seq_one_letter_code
_entity_poly.pdbx_strand_id
1 'polypeptide(L)'
;MRNYSIYACAVTIRIVVCFAILAFTYKFDFPPFMILIIALLNDGTIMTLSVDRVLPSMTPDSWDLAEIFSYAVAYGLYLTASTVALVVIIMETTFFQDNFGVSLAESPVTSNDEQLHMVVYLQVAIISQALIFVTRSHS
;
A
#
# COMPACT_ATOMS: atom_id res chain seq x y z
N MET A 1 16.79 12.55 -4.44
CA MET A 1 15.42 13.09 -4.22
C MET A 1 14.36 12.41 -5.08
N ARG A 2 14.68 12.03 -6.32
CA ARG A 2 13.76 11.34 -7.23
C ARG A 2 13.06 10.10 -6.63
N ASN A 3 13.81 9.15 -6.07
CA ASN A 3 13.26 7.93 -5.45
C ASN A 3 12.27 8.24 -4.31
N TYR A 4 12.59 9.24 -3.49
CA TYR A 4 11.71 9.74 -2.42
C TYR A 4 10.39 10.28 -2.99
N SER A 5 10.46 11.12 -4.04
CA SER A 5 9.26 11.68 -4.67
C SER A 5 8.37 10.60 -5.30
N ILE A 6 8.96 9.61 -5.96
CA ILE A 6 8.23 8.46 -6.51
C ILE A 6 7.51 7.71 -5.38
N TYR A 7 8.21 7.40 -4.29
CA TYR A 7 7.64 6.72 -3.13
C TYR A 7 6.46 7.50 -2.52
N ALA A 8 6.66 8.78 -2.21
CA ALA A 8 5.64 9.61 -1.55
C ALA A 8 4.38 9.75 -2.43
N CYS A 9 4.56 9.94 -3.73
CA CYS A 9 3.44 9.99 -4.67
C CYS A 9 2.74 8.62 -4.81
N ALA A 10 3.48 7.52 -4.85
CA ALA A 10 2.90 6.19 -4.96
C ALA A 10 2.05 5.81 -3.73
N VAL A 11 2.51 6.11 -2.51
CA VAL A 11 1.78 5.82 -1.28
C VAL A 11 0.48 6.63 -1.17
N THR A 12 0.51 7.91 -1.57
CA THR A 12 -0.70 8.75 -1.55
C THR A 12 -1.75 8.26 -2.55
N ILE A 13 -1.33 7.96 -3.80
CA ILE A 13 -2.20 7.37 -4.82
C ILE A 13 -2.80 6.06 -4.32
N ARG A 14 -1.97 5.19 -3.74
CA ARG A 14 -2.41 3.90 -3.20
C ARG A 14 -3.53 4.09 -2.16
N ILE A 15 -3.31 4.89 -1.11
CA ILE A 15 -4.27 5.09 -0.04
C ILE A 15 -5.58 5.64 -0.60
N VAL A 16 -5.52 6.70 -1.40
CA VAL A 16 -6.71 7.35 -1.96
C VAL A 16 -7.50 6.40 -2.86
N VAL A 17 -6.84 5.79 -3.85
CA VAL A 17 -7.53 4.96 -4.84
C VAL A 17 -8.02 3.65 -4.23
N CYS A 18 -7.22 3.02 -3.37
CA CYS A 18 -7.60 1.74 -2.74
C CYS A 18 -8.82 1.89 -1.84
N PHE A 19 -8.79 2.81 -0.89
CA PHE A 19 -9.91 2.96 0.04
C PHE A 19 -11.15 3.54 -0.65
N ALA A 20 -10.99 4.37 -1.68
CA ALA A 20 -12.12 4.79 -2.51
C ALA A 20 -12.81 3.60 -3.18
N ILE A 21 -12.07 2.71 -3.85
CA ILE A 21 -12.63 1.53 -4.52
C ILE A 21 -13.34 0.61 -3.52
N LEU A 22 -12.70 0.34 -2.37
CA LEU A 22 -13.26 -0.53 -1.33
C LEU A 22 -14.53 0.08 -0.71
N ALA A 23 -14.55 1.39 -0.45
CA ALA A 23 -15.73 2.08 0.05
C ALA A 23 -16.90 2.04 -0.94
N PHE A 24 -16.65 2.30 -2.23
CA PHE A 24 -17.71 2.30 -3.25
C PHE A 24 -18.25 0.90 -3.56
N THR A 25 -17.40 -0.12 -3.59
CA THR A 25 -17.79 -1.47 -4.04
C THR A 25 -18.35 -2.30 -2.88
N TYR A 26 -17.67 -2.29 -1.72
CA TYR A 26 -17.96 -3.19 -0.60
C TYR A 26 -18.51 -2.48 0.64
N LYS A 27 -18.71 -1.16 0.59
CA LYS A 27 -19.06 -0.32 1.77
C LYS A 27 -18.12 -0.59 2.95
N PHE A 28 -16.84 -0.72 2.63
CA PHE A 28 -15.78 -1.02 3.57
C PHE A 28 -15.37 0.25 4.32
N ASP A 29 -15.77 0.36 5.58
CA ASP A 29 -15.52 1.52 6.43
C ASP A 29 -14.25 1.31 7.27
N PHE A 30 -13.11 1.50 6.61
CA PHE A 30 -11.82 1.34 7.27
C PHE A 30 -11.57 2.44 8.32
N PRO A 31 -11.21 2.10 9.57
CA PRO A 31 -11.03 3.08 10.64
C PRO A 31 -9.96 4.14 10.30
N PRO A 32 -10.29 5.45 10.34
CA PRO A 32 -9.34 6.51 10.02
C PRO A 32 -8.09 6.51 10.91
N PHE A 33 -8.23 6.06 12.16
CA PHE A 33 -7.12 5.93 13.10
C PHE A 33 -6.05 4.94 12.62
N MET A 34 -6.43 3.84 11.95
CA MET A 34 -5.48 2.89 11.38
C MET A 34 -4.71 3.49 10.20
N ILE A 35 -5.39 4.28 9.36
CA ILE A 35 -4.74 5.02 8.26
C ILE A 35 -3.73 6.01 8.84
N LEU A 36 -4.09 6.70 9.92
CA LEU A 36 -3.19 7.63 10.61
C LEU A 36 -1.94 6.94 11.14
N ILE A 37 -2.06 5.74 11.72
CA ILE A 37 -0.90 4.95 12.16
C ILE A 37 -0.01 4.58 10.96
N ILE A 38 -0.59 4.13 9.84
CA ILE A 38 0.16 3.81 8.62
C ILE A 38 0.92 5.04 8.12
N ALA A 39 0.26 6.20 8.06
CA ALA A 39 0.87 7.44 7.62
C ALA A 39 2.04 7.84 8.53
N LEU A 40 1.86 7.76 9.86
CA LEU A 40 2.91 8.07 10.84
C LEU A 40 4.13 7.14 10.69
N LEU A 41 3.90 5.84 10.55
CA LEU A 41 4.96 4.85 10.38
C LEU A 41 5.71 5.02 9.05
N ASN A 42 4.97 5.30 7.97
CA ASN A 42 5.57 5.58 6.67
C ASN A 42 6.43 6.85 6.73
N ASP A 43 5.93 7.96 7.27
CA ASP A 43 6.70 9.21 7.36
C ASP A 43 7.94 9.08 8.26
N GLY A 44 7.81 8.37 9.39
CA GLY A 44 8.94 8.10 10.29
C GLY A 44 10.03 7.25 9.62
N THR A 45 9.65 6.23 8.86
CA THR A 45 10.60 5.35 8.16
C THR A 45 11.24 6.03 6.96
N ILE A 46 10.50 6.87 6.24
CA ILE A 46 11.03 7.66 5.12
C ILE A 46 12.11 8.65 5.56
N MET A 47 12.08 9.16 6.80
CA MET A 47 13.14 10.06 7.30
C MET A 47 14.54 9.43 7.16
N THR A 48 14.64 8.10 7.23
CA THR A 48 15.90 7.38 7.05
C THR A 48 16.45 7.47 5.62
N LEU A 49 15.62 7.75 4.60
CA LEU A 49 16.07 7.98 3.22
C LEU A 49 16.92 9.25 3.10
N SER A 50 16.77 10.23 4.00
CA SER A 50 17.55 11.47 3.96
C SER A 50 19.04 11.27 4.28
N VAL A 51 19.36 10.19 4.99
CA VAL A 51 20.73 9.81 5.37
C VAL A 51 21.23 8.61 4.57
N ASP A 52 20.45 8.13 3.60
CA ASP A 52 20.78 6.94 2.83
C ASP A 52 21.87 7.21 1.78
N ARG A 53 22.81 6.27 1.63
CA ARG A 53 23.92 6.35 0.65
C ARG A 53 23.50 5.66 -0.65
N VAL A 54 22.85 6.43 -1.53
CA VAL A 54 22.45 5.94 -2.87
C VAL A 54 23.62 6.09 -3.85
N LEU A 55 23.80 5.11 -4.76
CA LEU A 55 24.78 5.26 -5.84
C LEU A 55 24.40 6.45 -6.74
N PRO A 56 25.37 7.33 -7.07
CA PRO A 56 25.13 8.42 -7.99
C PRO A 56 24.88 7.88 -9.40
N SER A 57 23.97 8.53 -10.14
CA SER A 57 23.75 8.25 -11.56
C SER A 57 25.02 8.53 -12.38
N MET A 58 25.28 7.69 -13.38
CA MET A 58 26.41 7.84 -14.32
C MET A 58 26.16 8.93 -15.38
N THR A 59 24.94 9.47 -15.43
CA THR A 59 24.52 10.53 -16.37
C THR A 59 23.81 11.66 -15.62
N PRO A 60 23.87 12.91 -16.12
CA PRO A 60 23.15 14.02 -15.49
C PRO A 60 21.64 13.75 -15.50
N ASP A 61 21.06 13.61 -14.31
CA ASP A 61 19.64 13.36 -14.09
C ASP A 61 18.88 14.69 -14.10
N SER A 62 17.99 14.89 -15.07
CA SER A 62 17.09 16.03 -15.11
C SER A 62 15.84 15.75 -14.28
N TRP A 63 15.33 16.75 -13.56
CA TRP A 63 14.11 16.61 -12.77
C TRP A 63 12.87 16.57 -13.67
N ASP A 64 12.56 15.39 -14.21
CA ASP A 64 11.36 15.15 -15.00
C ASP A 64 10.20 14.71 -14.10
N LEU A 65 9.27 15.64 -13.83
CA LEU A 65 8.09 15.35 -13.03
C LEU A 65 7.16 14.35 -13.72
N ALA A 66 7.03 14.40 -15.05
CA ALA A 66 6.13 13.51 -15.77
C ALA A 66 6.59 12.05 -15.62
N GLU A 67 7.89 11.83 -15.70
CA GLU A 67 8.50 10.53 -15.47
C GLU A 67 8.26 10.03 -14.04
N ILE A 68 8.55 10.86 -13.03
CA ILE A 68 8.31 10.54 -11.61
C ILE A 68 6.84 10.16 -11.35
N PHE A 69 5.90 10.94 -11.88
CA PHE A 69 4.47 10.68 -11.70
C PHE A 69 4.03 9.40 -12.41
N SER A 70 4.56 9.12 -13.61
CA SER A 70 4.21 7.88 -14.33
C SER A 70 4.60 6.62 -13.54
N TYR A 71 5.81 6.60 -12.95
CA TYR A 71 6.24 5.51 -12.07
C TYR A 71 5.40 5.44 -10.80
N ALA A 72 5.13 6.58 -10.17
CA ALA A 72 4.32 6.64 -8.96
C ALA A 72 2.90 6.11 -9.18
N VAL A 73 2.26 6.47 -10.30
CA VAL A 73 0.93 5.97 -10.69
C VAL A 73 0.98 4.46 -10.96
N ALA A 74 1.97 3.97 -11.71
CA ALA A 74 2.10 2.55 -11.99
C ALA A 74 2.26 1.72 -10.71
N TYR A 75 3.16 2.13 -9.80
CA TYR A 75 3.32 1.47 -8.51
C TYR A 75 2.06 1.60 -7.64
N GLY A 76 1.48 2.79 -7.55
CA GLY A 76 0.26 3.03 -6.75
C GLY A 76 -0.90 2.14 -7.20
N LEU A 77 -1.17 2.07 -8.50
CA LEU A 77 -2.25 1.24 -9.06
C LEU A 77 -1.99 -0.26 -8.86
N TYR A 78 -0.75 -0.72 -9.04
CA TYR A 78 -0.40 -2.12 -8.78
C TYR A 78 -0.64 -2.50 -7.31
N LEU A 79 -0.22 -1.64 -6.39
CA LEU A 79 -0.42 -1.85 -4.96
C LEU A 79 -1.90 -1.83 -4.57
N THR A 80 -2.68 -0.92 -5.15
CA THR A 80 -4.12 -0.88 -4.98
C THR A 80 -4.78 -2.16 -5.49
N ALA A 81 -4.43 -2.61 -6.69
CA ALA A 81 -4.99 -3.83 -7.26
C ALA A 81 -4.69 -5.05 -6.37
N SER A 82 -3.46 -5.14 -5.81
CA SER A 82 -3.08 -6.20 -4.87
C SER A 82 -3.93 -6.18 -3.58
N THR A 83 -4.14 -5.01 -2.97
CA THR A 83 -4.96 -4.91 -1.75
C THR A 83 -6.44 -5.19 -2.04
N VAL A 84 -6.99 -4.68 -3.15
CA VAL A 84 -8.38 -4.94 -3.56
C VAL A 84 -8.58 -6.43 -3.83
N ALA A 85 -7.68 -7.07 -4.58
CA ALA A 85 -7.76 -8.51 -4.84
C ALA A 85 -7.75 -9.33 -3.55
N LEU A 86 -6.92 -8.97 -2.57
CA LEU A 86 -6.90 -9.63 -1.27
C LEU A 86 -8.25 -9.51 -0.54
N VAL A 87 -8.85 -8.31 -0.52
CA VAL A 87 -10.16 -8.11 0.14
C VAL A 87 -11.24 -8.91 -0.56
N VAL A 88 -11.27 -8.90 -1.90
CA VAL A 88 -12.24 -9.68 -2.69
C VAL A 88 -12.09 -11.17 -2.40
N ILE A 89 -10.87 -11.71 -2.34
CA ILE A 89 -10.64 -13.13 -2.05
C ILE A 89 -11.13 -13.49 -0.65
N ILE A 90 -10.91 -12.63 0.35
CA ILE A 90 -11.36 -12.91 1.74
C ILE A 90 -12.89 -12.80 1.85
N MET A 91 -13.52 -11.84 1.18
CA MET A 91 -14.96 -11.60 1.26
C MET A 91 -15.78 -12.63 0.48
N GLU A 92 -15.34 -12.97 -0.73
CA GLU A 92 -16.11 -13.82 -1.66
C GLU A 92 -15.71 -15.30 -1.59
N THR A 93 -14.53 -15.64 -1.06
CA THR A 93 -14.00 -17.01 -1.07
C THR A 93 -13.65 -17.52 0.34
N THR A 94 -13.93 -18.79 0.62
CA THR A 94 -13.52 -19.47 1.87
C THR A 94 -12.05 -19.89 1.91
N PHE A 95 -11.24 -19.48 0.92
CA PHE A 95 -9.85 -19.92 0.74
C PHE A 95 -8.99 -19.76 2.01
N PHE A 96 -9.16 -18.65 2.72
CA PHE A 96 -8.42 -18.37 3.96
C PHE A 96 -8.92 -19.19 5.16
N GLN A 97 -10.22 -19.49 5.22
CA GLN A 97 -10.77 -20.37 6.25
C GLN A 97 -10.33 -21.82 6.01
N ASP A 98 -10.41 -22.29 4.76
CA ASP A 98 -10.15 -23.68 4.39
C ASP A 98 -8.67 -24.06 4.42
N ASN A 99 -7.77 -23.16 4.00
CA ASN A 99 -6.32 -23.46 3.94
C ASN A 99 -5.56 -23.00 5.19
N PHE A 100 -5.96 -21.87 5.79
CA PHE A 100 -5.20 -21.24 6.87
C PHE A 100 -5.92 -21.27 8.22
N GLY A 101 -7.15 -21.80 8.29
CA GLY A 101 -7.89 -21.96 9.54
C GLY A 101 -8.24 -20.63 10.21
N VAL A 102 -8.33 -19.53 9.45
CA VAL A 102 -8.60 -18.20 10.00
C VAL A 102 -10.04 -18.15 10.51
N SER A 103 -10.21 -17.90 11.81
CA SER A 103 -11.53 -17.80 12.46
C SER A 103 -12.17 -16.42 12.25
N LEU A 104 -12.60 -16.15 11.01
CA LEU A 104 -13.44 -14.99 10.72
C LEU A 104 -14.79 -15.17 11.43
N ALA A 105 -15.34 -14.09 12.01
CA ALA A 105 -16.42 -14.20 13.00
C ALA A 105 -17.71 -14.79 12.43
N GLU A 106 -17.98 -14.58 11.14
CA GLU A 106 -19.16 -15.09 10.43
C GLU A 106 -18.83 -15.41 8.95
N SER A 107 -19.54 -16.38 8.37
CA SER A 107 -19.52 -16.68 6.92
C SER A 107 -20.93 -16.47 6.35
N PRO A 108 -21.16 -15.50 5.44
CA PRO A 108 -20.19 -14.62 4.78
C PRO A 108 -19.60 -13.56 5.72
N VAL A 109 -18.36 -13.17 5.44
CA VAL A 109 -17.62 -12.18 6.23
C VAL A 109 -18.33 -10.84 6.12
N THR A 110 -18.65 -10.22 7.25
CA THR A 110 -19.23 -8.87 7.27
C THR A 110 -18.17 -7.87 6.82
N SER A 111 -18.53 -6.92 5.94
CA SER A 111 -17.59 -5.93 5.37
C SER A 111 -16.76 -5.18 6.41
N ASN A 112 -17.29 -4.98 7.62
CA ASN A 112 -16.65 -4.21 8.70
C ASN A 112 -16.18 -5.10 9.87
N ASP A 113 -15.79 -6.35 9.60
CA ASP A 113 -15.17 -7.21 10.61
C ASP A 113 -13.81 -6.63 11.07
N GLU A 114 -13.60 -6.58 12.38
CA GLU A 114 -12.35 -6.13 13.00
C GLU A 114 -11.16 -6.94 12.52
N GLN A 115 -11.32 -8.24 12.30
CA GLN A 115 -10.24 -9.10 11.81
C GLN A 115 -9.86 -8.76 10.36
N LEU A 116 -10.84 -8.49 9.51
CA LEU A 116 -10.60 -8.06 8.13
C LEU A 116 -9.84 -6.73 8.09
N HIS A 117 -10.22 -5.79 8.95
CA HIS A 117 -9.48 -4.53 9.11
C HIS A 117 -8.02 -4.76 9.51
N MET A 118 -7.74 -5.69 10.43
CA MET A 118 -6.37 -6.00 10.85
C MET A 118 -5.54 -6.64 9.74
N VAL A 119 -6.12 -7.57 8.97
CA VAL A 119 -5.43 -8.21 7.84
C VAL A 119 -5.08 -7.18 6.77
N VAL A 120 -6.04 -6.32 6.40
CA VAL A 120 -5.81 -5.24 5.43
C VAL A 120 -4.77 -4.25 5.95
N TYR A 121 -4.86 -3.83 7.21
CA TYR A 121 -3.87 -2.96 7.86
C TYR A 121 -2.46 -3.53 7.73
N LEU A 122 -2.29 -4.81 8.10
CA LEU A 122 -0.99 -5.47 8.07
C LEU A 122 -0.41 -5.56 6.66
N GLN A 123 -1.24 -5.96 5.68
CA GLN A 123 -0.82 -6.03 4.28
C GLN A 123 -0.44 -4.64 3.74
N VAL A 124 -1.20 -3.61 4.11
CA VAL A 124 -0.90 -2.24 3.67
C VAL A 124 0.41 -1.75 4.27
N ALA A 125 0.64 -1.98 5.55
CA ALA A 125 1.87 -1.60 6.24
C ALA A 125 3.11 -2.29 5.65
N ILE A 126 3.09 -3.62 5.52
CA ILE A 126 4.24 -4.40 5.03
C ILE A 126 4.63 -3.98 3.61
N ILE A 127 3.65 -3.85 2.72
CA ILE A 127 3.94 -3.51 1.33
C ILE A 127 4.39 -2.06 1.18
N SER A 128 3.91 -1.15 2.04
CA SER A 128 4.40 0.24 2.06
C SER A 128 5.88 0.31 2.45
N GLN A 129 6.34 -0.56 3.36
CA GLN A 129 7.75 -0.67 3.72
C GLN A 129 8.57 -1.34 2.61
N ALA A 130 8.03 -2.38 1.97
CA ALA A 130 8.67 -3.04 0.83
C ALA A 130 8.90 -2.09 -0.36
N LEU A 131 7.96 -1.16 -0.61
CA LEU A 131 8.05 -0.19 -1.70
C LEU A 131 9.27 0.74 -1.55
N ILE A 132 9.74 1.02 -0.33
CA ILE A 132 10.97 1.79 -0.10
C ILE A 132 12.17 1.08 -0.73
N PHE A 133 12.26 -0.24 -0.59
CA PHE A 133 13.35 -1.02 -1.18
C PHE A 133 13.27 -1.06 -2.72
N VAL A 134 12.06 -1.20 -3.28
CA VAL A 134 11.82 -1.24 -4.73
C VAL A 134 12.17 0.10 -5.38
N THR A 135 11.72 1.20 -4.80
CA THR A 135 12.01 2.55 -5.32
C THR A 135 13.49 2.94 -5.17
N ARG A 136 14.23 2.24 -4.30
CA ARG A 136 15.68 2.43 -4.12
C ARG A 136 16.54 1.58 -5.05
N SER A 137 16.10 0.37 -5.40
CA SER A 137 16.86 -0.50 -6.30
C SER A 137 16.87 0.08 -7.72
N HIS A 138 18.01 0.63 -8.11
CA HIS A 138 18.35 0.87 -9.52
C HIS A 138 19.12 -0.37 -9.99
N SER A 139 18.54 -1.14 -10.92
CA SER A 139 19.22 -2.26 -11.59
C SER A 139 20.01 -1.77 -12.79
#